data_AF-G8LTH0-F1
#
_entry.id   AF-G8LTH0-F1
#
_cell.length_a   1.000
_cell.length_b   1.000
_cell.length_c   1.000
_cell.angle_alpha   90.00
_cell.angle_beta   90.00
_cell.angle_gamma   90.00
#
_symmetry.space_group_name_H-M   'P 1'
#
loop_
_entity.id
_entity.type
_entity.pdbx_description
1 polymer ?
#
loop_
_entity_poly.entity_id
_entity_poly.type
_entity_poly.pdbx_seq_one_letter_code
_entity_poly.pdbx_strand_id
1 'polypeptide(L)'
;METGNILLDYIYEGNGTITSVSQKDNTIFFTTGTDLVSIDKSGHNFTIYGLGMPVDGNLAVNGDEIYLTNSENKLFKYKID
;
A
#
# COMPACT_ATOMS: atom_id res chain seq x y z
N MET A 1 18.49 -18.86 -14.07
CA MET A 1 17.85 -18.63 -12.76
C MET A 1 16.39 -18.95 -12.97
N GLU A 2 15.88 -20.03 -12.37
CA GLU A 2 14.45 -20.31 -12.41
C GLU A 2 13.77 -19.20 -11.60
N THR A 3 13.17 -18.25 -12.30
CA THR A 3 12.20 -17.33 -11.73
C THR A 3 11.09 -18.19 -11.16
N GLY A 4 11.12 -18.41 -9.84
CA GLY A 4 10.03 -19.08 -9.13
C GLY A 4 8.72 -18.44 -9.58
N ASN A 5 7.73 -19.26 -9.94
CA ASN A 5 6.52 -18.86 -10.65
C ASN A 5 5.93 -17.53 -10.14
N ILE A 6 6.29 -16.42 -10.77
CA ILE A 6 5.78 -15.10 -10.42
C ILE A 6 4.32 -15.07 -10.89
N LEU A 7 3.38 -15.01 -9.94
CA LEU A 7 1.96 -15.01 -10.24
C LEU A 7 1.43 -13.60 -10.55
N LEU A 8 2.06 -12.58 -9.97
CA LEU A 8 1.75 -11.17 -10.19
C LEU A 8 3.04 -10.37 -10.07
N ASP A 9 3.35 -9.59 -11.10
CA ASP A 9 4.39 -8.56 -11.11
C ASP A 9 3.71 -7.24 -11.49
N TYR A 10 3.79 -6.24 -10.61
CA TYR A 10 3.18 -4.94 -10.83
C TYR A 10 4.22 -3.84 -10.60
N ILE A 11 4.36 -2.98 -11.60
CA ILE A 11 5.21 -1.80 -11.53
C ILE A 11 4.31 -0.60 -11.25
N TYR A 12 4.47 0.00 -10.07
CA TYR A 12 3.78 1.25 -9.73
C TYR A 12 4.35 2.41 -10.55
N GLU A 13 3.48 3.12 -11.27
CA GLU A 13 3.86 4.20 -12.18
C GLU A 13 3.74 5.61 -11.57
N GLY A 14 3.47 5.72 -10.26
CA GLY A 14 3.32 7.01 -9.59
C GLY A 14 4.63 7.58 -9.03
N ASN A 15 4.51 8.71 -8.33
CA ASN A 15 5.66 9.41 -7.76
C ASN A 15 6.11 8.72 -6.45
N GLY A 16 7.20 7.98 -6.52
CA GLY A 16 7.87 7.43 -5.34
C GLY A 16 8.08 5.92 -5.41
N THR A 17 8.81 5.39 -4.43
CA THR A 17 9.05 3.96 -4.29
C THR A 17 8.01 3.33 -3.38
N ILE A 18 7.63 2.08 -3.67
CA ILE A 18 6.86 1.27 -2.73
C ILE A 18 7.69 1.08 -1.46
N THR A 19 7.18 1.56 -0.32
CA THR A 19 7.87 1.50 0.98
C THR A 19 7.34 0.43 1.90
N SER A 20 6.08 -0.01 1.70
CA SER A 20 5.43 -1.04 2.49
C SER A 20 4.38 -1.76 1.67
N VAL A 21 4.12 -3.03 1.99
CA VAL A 21 3.03 -3.81 1.41
C VAL A 21 2.32 -4.57 2.52
N SER A 22 1.00 -4.55 2.49
CA SER A 22 0.12 -5.34 3.33
C SER A 22 -1.02 -5.90 2.48
N GLN A 23 -1.77 -6.86 2.99
CA GLN A 23 -2.89 -7.45 2.26
C GLN A 23 -4.05 -7.75 3.18
N LYS A 24 -5.26 -7.64 2.63
CA LYS A 24 -6.49 -8.08 3.28
C LYS A 24 -7.42 -8.63 2.21
N ASP A 25 -8.01 -9.80 2.47
CA ASP A 25 -8.93 -10.47 1.56
C ASP A 25 -8.33 -10.60 0.13
N ASN A 26 -8.98 -10.02 -0.88
CA ASN A 26 -8.52 -10.03 -2.27
C ASN A 26 -7.71 -8.78 -2.69
N THR A 27 -7.35 -7.92 -1.74
CA THR A 27 -6.73 -6.61 -2.01
C THR A 27 -5.34 -6.54 -1.41
N ILE A 28 -4.41 -6.01 -2.18
CA ILE A 28 -3.05 -5.64 -1.79
C ILE A 28 -3.06 -4.14 -1.54
N PHE A 29 -2.54 -3.72 -0.39
CA PHE A 29 -2.33 -2.33 -0.03
C PHE A 29 -0.85 -2.04 0.03
N PHE A 30 -0.42 -0.89 -0.46
CA PHE A 30 0.97 -0.48 -0.35
C PHE A 30 1.09 1.04 -0.24
N THR A 31 2.18 1.51 0.36
CA THR A 31 2.44 2.94 0.52
C THR A 31 3.57 3.41 -0.38
N THR A 32 3.47 4.64 -0.87
CA THR A 32 4.47 5.26 -1.74
C THR A 32 4.70 6.70 -1.31
N GLY A 33 5.67 6.95 -0.42
CA GLY A 33 6.07 8.30 0.00
C GLY A 33 4.96 9.13 0.65
N THR A 34 3.97 9.58 -0.12
CA THR A 34 2.79 10.36 0.29
C THR A 34 1.45 9.68 0.03
N ASP A 35 1.43 8.53 -0.63
CA ASP A 35 0.18 7.87 -1.00
C ASP A 35 0.02 6.51 -0.33
N LEU A 36 -1.23 6.13 -0.11
CA LEU A 36 -1.66 4.75 0.08
C LEU A 36 -2.31 4.29 -1.22
N VAL A 37 -2.05 3.06 -1.63
CA VAL A 37 -2.54 2.50 -2.87
C VAL A 37 -3.16 1.14 -2.59
N SER A 38 -4.24 0.81 -3.30
CA SER A 38 -4.83 -0.52 -3.29
C SER A 38 -4.94 -1.09 -4.70
N ILE A 39 -4.73 -2.39 -4.84
CA ILE A 39 -4.92 -3.15 -6.08
C ILE A 39 -5.42 -4.56 -5.75
N ASP A 40 -6.26 -5.13 -6.60
CA ASP A 40 -6.66 -6.52 -6.43
C ASP A 40 -5.48 -7.47 -6.68
N LYS A 41 -5.53 -8.65 -6.06
CA LYS A 41 -4.54 -9.73 -6.28
C LYS A 41 -4.48 -10.25 -7.72
N SER A 42 -5.45 -9.88 -8.56
CA SER A 42 -5.46 -10.14 -10.01
C SER A 42 -4.80 -9.03 -10.83
N GLY A 43 -4.33 -7.94 -10.21
CA GLY A 43 -3.75 -6.79 -10.90
C GLY A 43 -4.76 -5.75 -11.41
N HIS A 44 -6.03 -5.82 -10.99
CA HIS A 44 -7.10 -4.91 -11.41
C HIS A 44 -7.57 -3.99 -10.25
N ASN A 45 -8.53 -3.10 -10.54
CA ASN A 45 -9.21 -2.24 -9.55
C ASN A 45 -8.26 -1.41 -8.69
N PHE A 46 -7.32 -0.76 -9.37
CA PHE A 46 -6.32 0.10 -8.76
C PHE A 46 -6.94 1.40 -8.23
N THR A 47 -6.63 1.77 -6.99
CA THR A 47 -7.10 3.01 -6.34
C THR A 47 -5.94 3.68 -5.59
N ILE A 48 -5.82 5.01 -5.72
CA ILE A 48 -4.86 5.83 -4.97
C ILE A 48 -5.62 6.67 -3.94
N TYR A 49 -5.16 6.62 -2.70
CA TYR A 49 -5.58 7.45 -1.59
C TYR A 49 -4.44 8.40 -1.25
N GLY A 50 -4.54 9.65 -1.72
CA GLY A 50 -3.57 10.69 -1.39
C GLY A 50 -3.64 11.03 0.10
N LEU A 51 -2.57 10.79 0.85
CA LEU A 51 -2.58 10.95 2.31
C LEU A 51 -2.34 12.40 2.75
N GLY A 52 -1.81 13.24 1.85
CA GLY A 52 -1.47 14.63 2.11
C GLY A 52 -0.30 14.81 3.08
N MET A 53 0.39 13.72 3.43
CA MET A 53 1.55 13.73 4.32
C MET A 53 2.52 12.59 3.95
N PRO A 54 3.83 12.75 4.23
CA PRO A 54 4.79 11.67 4.09
C PRO A 54 4.47 10.50 5.03
N VAL A 55 4.67 9.27 4.56
CA VAL A 55 4.57 8.01 5.30
C VAL A 55 5.81 7.14 5.08
N ASP A 56 6.25 6.49 6.14
CA ASP A 56 7.58 5.88 6.23
C ASP A 56 7.55 4.36 6.05
N GLY A 57 6.38 3.80 5.74
CA GLY A 57 6.27 2.42 5.30
C GLY A 57 6.00 1.37 6.39
N ASN A 58 5.54 1.76 7.58
CA ASN A 58 4.81 0.79 8.42
C ASN A 58 3.32 0.87 8.06
N LEU A 59 2.79 -0.22 7.53
CA LEU A 59 1.39 -0.36 7.12
C LEU A 59 0.79 -1.60 7.79
N ALA A 60 -0.29 -1.41 8.53
CA ALA A 60 -1.12 -2.51 9.03
C ALA A 60 -2.58 -2.29 8.64
N VAL A 61 -3.26 -3.36 8.25
CA VAL A 61 -4.67 -3.36 7.88
C VAL A 61 -5.45 -4.18 8.91
N ASN A 62 -6.53 -3.63 9.45
CA ASN A 62 -7.42 -4.30 10.40
C ASN A 62 -8.87 -3.89 10.14
N GLY A 63 -9.71 -4.82 9.67
CA GLY A 63 -11.07 -4.47 9.28
C GLY A 63 -11.08 -3.43 8.15
N ASP A 64 -11.86 -2.37 8.30
CA ASP A 64 -11.92 -1.20 7.40
C ASP A 64 -10.91 -0.11 7.78
N GLU A 65 -9.97 -0.41 8.68
CA GLU A 65 -8.97 0.54 9.18
C GLU A 65 -7.56 0.20 8.68
N ILE A 66 -6.83 1.24 8.33
CA ILE A 66 -5.40 1.22 8.00
C ILE A 66 -4.63 2.07 8.99
N TYR A 67 -3.52 1.52 9.47
CA TYR A 67 -2.61 2.13 10.41
C TYR A 67 -1.28 2.42 9.71
N LEU A 68 -0.83 3.67 9.78
CA LEU A 68 0.35 4.18 9.09
C LEU A 68 1.26 4.95 10.04
N THR A 69 2.57 4.87 9.85
CA THR A 69 3.51 5.77 10.52
C THR A 69 4.27 6.65 9.55
N ASN A 70 4.72 7.82 10.01
CA ASN A 70 5.64 8.69 9.30
C ASN A 70 7.00 8.84 10.00
N SER A 71 7.89 9.62 9.40
CA SER A 71 9.26 9.92 9.87
C SER A 71 9.33 10.67 11.18
N GLU A 72 8.21 11.23 11.63
CA GLU A 72 8.08 11.87 12.93
C GLU A 72 7.60 10.90 14.02
N ASN A 73 7.55 9.59 13.74
CA ASN A 73 6.99 8.55 14.61
C ASN A 73 5.52 8.78 15.00
N LYS A 74 4.75 9.49 14.17
CA LYS A 74 3.30 9.65 14.38
C LYS A 74 2.56 8.45 13.82
N LEU A 75 1.56 7.97 14.55
CA LEU A 75 0.62 6.95 14.10
C LEU A 75 -0.66 7.61 13.57
N PHE A 76 -1.04 7.26 12.35
CA PHE A 76 -2.26 7.71 11.70
C PHE A 76 -3.19 6.52 11.50
N LYS A 77 -4.49 6.79 11.58
CA LYS A 77 -5.54 5.82 11.28
C LYS A 77 -6.38 6.34 10.12
N TYR A 78 -6.46 5.58 9.05
CA TYR A 78 -7.27 5.84 7.88
C TYR A 78 -8.40 4.83 7.80
N LYS A 79 -9.61 5.30 7.50
CA LYS A 79 -10.71 4.43 7.13
C LYS A 79 -10.74 4.32 5.62
N ILE A 80 -10.88 3.10 5.11
CA ILE A 80 -11.10 2.84 3.69
C ILE A 80 -12.59 2.53 3.51
N ASP A 81 -13.23 3.22 2.59
CA ASP A 81 -14.63 2.99 2.22
C ASP A 81 -14.76 1.89 1.16
#